data_AF-A0A1R2AS27-F1
#
_entry.id   AF-A0A1R2AS27-F1
#
_cell.length_a   1.000
_cell.length_b   1.000
_cell.length_c   1.000
_cell.angle_alpha   90.00
_cell.angle_beta   90.00
_cell.angle_gamma   90.00
#
_symmetry.space_group_name_H-M   'P 1'
#
loop_
_entity.id
_entity.type
_entity.pdbx_description
1 polymer ?
#
loop_
_entity_poly.entity_id
_entity_poly.type
_entity_poly.pdbx_seq_one_letter_code
_entity_poly.pdbx_strand_id
1 'polypeptide(L)'
;MFHDSQHAIIPVIFHLNCNDKEEVRKKTLAIRYYFQTLRKDLNIITSKIINSAENEAEKTLKKIRETEKMYLSIYKLSEQGKKIDRELLEYIKKIQIPEESDLRERSDEKLNAMIAIYNESLFDMGRTWKDCDKIIYCEGYTKLLCIDLRTLRRSVLSFSPNIGTYAQACKINKDCYFMNGGYNGSASTSETFIINIKACSYESLPSSTPRRLGGCAFNDNKVYRFGGHTSKAESLSDCFDLNTKKWNQITSLPSESYHNTAAVTGNKIIVSGYHLNCALSFDGNAYTPILNLAANCYKIVAEGYILVQNTLYAYMDGEWQGHNIGTVWDKYCWIYLPFKRGRFIYFVETTSGLMRINTVSFKLEKVPIS
;
A
#
# COMPACT_ATOMS: atom_id res chain seq x y z
N MET A 1 13.49 33.62 -30.27
CA MET A 1 12.13 33.22 -30.66
C MET A 1 11.89 31.83 -30.11
N PHE A 2 11.13 31.75 -29.02
CA PHE A 2 10.63 30.48 -28.49
C PHE A 2 9.53 30.00 -29.44
N HIS A 3 9.65 28.76 -29.94
CA HIS A 3 8.52 28.08 -30.54
C HIS A 3 8.05 26.99 -29.58
N ASP A 4 6.98 27.32 -28.87
CA ASP A 4 6.05 26.38 -28.28
C ASP A 4 5.66 25.33 -29.32
N SER A 5 6.10 24.09 -29.12
CA SER A 5 5.45 22.93 -29.73
C SER A 5 4.73 22.17 -28.62
N GLN A 6 3.57 22.70 -28.24
CA GLN A 6 2.55 21.92 -27.54
C GLN A 6 2.33 20.63 -28.34
N HIS A 7 2.80 19.50 -27.81
CA HIS A 7 2.47 18.18 -28.34
C HIS A 7 0.99 17.94 -28.06
N ALA A 8 0.13 18.44 -28.95
CA ALA A 8 -1.28 18.10 -28.96
C ALA A 8 -1.39 16.59 -29.10
N ILE A 9 -1.94 15.95 -28.08
CA ILE A 9 -2.29 14.53 -28.10
C ILE A 9 -3.40 14.38 -29.14
N ILE A 10 -3.05 13.95 -30.34
CA ILE A 10 -4.05 13.50 -31.31
C ILE A 10 -4.50 12.10 -30.83
N PRO A 11 -5.75 11.91 -30.39
CA PRO A 11 -6.23 10.60 -30.00
C PRO A 11 -6.17 9.69 -31.24
N VAL A 12 -5.56 8.52 -31.10
CA VAL A 12 -5.62 7.50 -32.15
C VAL A 12 -7.02 6.89 -32.08
N ILE A 13 -7.92 7.37 -32.95
CA ILE A 13 -9.28 6.87 -33.07
C ILE A 13 -9.23 5.62 -33.96
N PHE A 14 -9.40 4.44 -33.36
CA PHE A 14 -9.53 3.19 -34.10
C PHE A 14 -11.00 2.84 -34.33
N HIS A 15 -11.33 2.36 -35.53
CA HIS A 15 -12.57 1.62 -35.75
C HIS A 15 -12.39 0.19 -35.23
N LEU A 16 -13.10 -0.16 -34.17
CA LEU A 16 -13.11 -1.53 -33.63
C LEU A 16 -13.59 -2.51 -34.71
N ASN A 17 -12.83 -3.58 -34.93
CA ASN A 17 -13.27 -4.68 -35.80
C ASN A 17 -14.43 -5.44 -35.11
N CYS A 18 -15.08 -6.38 -35.81
CA CYS A 18 -16.24 -7.08 -35.27
C CYS A 18 -15.93 -7.92 -34.01
N ASN A 19 -14.72 -8.50 -33.92
CA ASN A 19 -14.30 -9.29 -32.76
C ASN A 19 -14.00 -8.39 -31.55
N ASP A 20 -13.29 -7.27 -31.76
CA ASP A 20 -12.99 -6.30 -30.71
C ASP A 20 -14.29 -5.67 -30.17
N LYS A 21 -15.27 -5.38 -31.05
CA LYS A 21 -16.60 -4.89 -30.63
C LYS A 21 -17.31 -5.87 -29.72
N GLU A 22 -17.26 -7.16 -30.04
CA GLU A 22 -17.91 -8.21 -29.25
C GLU A 22 -17.20 -8.44 -27.91
N GLU A 23 -15.87 -8.39 -27.89
CA GLU A 23 -15.08 -8.48 -26.66
C GLU A 23 -15.32 -7.29 -25.74
N VAL A 24 -15.28 -6.06 -26.29
CA VAL A 24 -15.62 -4.84 -25.55
C VAL A 24 -17.05 -4.94 -25.01
N ARG A 25 -18.02 -5.37 -25.82
CA ARG A 25 -19.41 -5.55 -25.40
C ARG A 25 -19.53 -6.52 -24.22
N LYS A 26 -18.90 -7.69 -24.30
CA LYS A 26 -18.90 -8.69 -23.22
C LYS A 26 -18.27 -8.14 -21.94
N LYS A 27 -17.11 -7.50 -22.03
CA LYS A 27 -16.43 -6.86 -20.88
C LYS A 27 -17.27 -5.73 -20.29
N THR A 28 -17.85 -4.86 -21.10
CA THR A 28 -18.71 -3.76 -20.64
C THR A 28 -19.96 -4.28 -19.94
N LEU A 29 -20.60 -5.33 -20.46
CA LEU A 29 -21.76 -5.95 -19.81
C LEU A 29 -21.39 -6.61 -18.47
N ALA A 30 -20.26 -7.32 -18.42
CA ALA A 30 -19.76 -7.92 -17.18
C ALA A 30 -19.44 -6.85 -16.11
N ILE A 31 -18.75 -5.77 -16.50
CA ILE A 31 -18.46 -4.62 -15.62
C ILE A 31 -19.75 -3.96 -15.13
N ARG A 32 -20.72 -3.76 -16.02
CA ARG A 32 -22.02 -3.18 -15.67
C ARG A 32 -22.75 -4.05 -14.65
N TYR A 33 -22.80 -5.36 -14.86
CA TYR A 33 -23.43 -6.30 -13.94
C TYR A 33 -22.73 -6.32 -12.57
N TYR A 34 -21.39 -6.31 -12.58
CA TYR A 34 -20.60 -6.19 -11.36
C TYR A 34 -20.92 -4.92 -10.57
N PHE A 35 -20.93 -3.74 -11.21
CA PHE A 35 -21.26 -2.49 -10.53
C PHE A 35 -22.71 -2.43 -10.02
N GLN A 36 -23.66 -3.04 -10.73
CA GLN A 36 -25.03 -3.15 -10.25
C GLN A 36 -25.13 -4.01 -8.99
N THR A 37 -24.41 -5.13 -8.96
CA THR A 37 -24.35 -6.03 -7.80
C THR A 37 -23.67 -5.35 -6.62
N LEU A 38 -22.50 -4.74 -6.86
CA LEU A 38 -21.76 -3.99 -5.83
C LEU A 38 -22.61 -2.86 -5.24
N ARG A 39 -23.33 -2.10 -6.06
CA ARG A 39 -24.24 -1.04 -5.59
C ARG A 39 -25.34 -1.61 -4.68
N LYS A 40 -25.89 -2.77 -5.03
CA LYS A 40 -26.90 -3.45 -4.23
C LYS A 40 -26.33 -3.90 -2.89
N ASP A 41 -25.16 -4.54 -2.90
CA ASP A 41 -24.51 -5.05 -1.70
C ASP A 41 -24.07 -3.91 -0.76
N LEU A 42 -23.54 -2.83 -1.34
CA LEU A 42 -23.23 -1.57 -0.64
C LEU A 42 -24.44 -1.02 0.11
N ASN A 43 -25.59 -0.95 -0.56
CA ASN A 43 -26.82 -0.48 0.07
C ASN A 43 -27.23 -1.41 1.21
N ILE A 44 -27.17 -2.73 1.01
CA ILE A 44 -27.54 -3.72 2.04
C ILE A 44 -26.62 -3.60 3.27
N ILE A 45 -25.31 -3.54 3.07
CA ILE A 45 -24.33 -3.44 4.15
C ILE A 45 -24.50 -2.13 4.91
N THR A 46 -24.62 -1.02 4.18
CA THR A 46 -24.86 0.31 4.78
C THR A 46 -26.13 0.30 5.64
N SER A 47 -27.24 -0.24 5.14
CA SER A 47 -28.48 -0.36 5.90
C SER A 47 -28.32 -1.22 7.16
N LYS A 48 -27.57 -2.33 7.10
CA LYS A 48 -27.29 -3.17 8.28
C LYS A 48 -26.49 -2.41 9.34
N ILE A 49 -25.50 -1.63 8.95
CA ILE A 49 -24.68 -0.82 9.86
C ILE A 49 -25.54 0.24 10.54
N ILE A 50 -26.33 1.00 9.77
CA ILE A 50 -27.24 2.03 10.30
C ILE A 50 -28.20 1.40 11.31
N ASN A 51 -28.90 0.32 10.95
CA ASN A 51 -29.86 -0.33 11.83
C ASN A 51 -29.20 -0.88 13.11
N SER A 52 -27.96 -1.39 13.02
CA SER A 52 -27.23 -1.87 14.18
C SER A 52 -26.82 -0.73 15.11
N ALA A 53 -26.40 0.40 14.56
CA ALA A 53 -26.04 1.59 15.33
C ALA A 53 -27.26 2.19 16.02
N GLU A 54 -28.38 2.31 15.31
CA GLU A 54 -29.66 2.77 15.87
C GLU A 54 -30.14 1.87 17.01
N ASN A 55 -30.11 0.54 16.83
CA ASN A 55 -30.55 -0.40 17.88
C ASN A 55 -29.69 -0.32 19.14
N GLU A 56 -28.36 -0.18 19.02
CA GLU A 56 -27.49 0.00 20.20
C GLU A 56 -27.69 1.35 20.88
N ALA A 57 -27.93 2.42 20.11
CA ALA A 57 -28.29 3.73 20.65
C ALA A 57 -29.60 3.65 21.44
N GLU A 58 -30.63 2.98 20.90
CA GLU A 58 -31.91 2.78 21.59
C GLU A 58 -31.76 1.99 22.90
N LYS A 59 -31.00 0.89 22.90
CA LYS A 59 -30.72 0.12 24.12
C LYS A 59 -30.01 0.97 25.17
N THR A 60 -29.05 1.78 24.75
CA THR A 60 -28.28 2.65 25.64
C THR A 60 -29.17 3.74 26.23
N LEU A 61 -29.97 4.42 25.40
CA LEU A 61 -30.96 5.42 25.84
C LEU A 61 -31.99 4.82 26.80
N LYS A 62 -32.43 3.59 26.55
CA LYS A 62 -33.33 2.87 27.46
C LYS A 62 -32.70 2.67 28.84
N LYS A 63 -31.46 2.18 28.90
CA LYS A 63 -30.72 2.03 30.17
C LYS A 63 -30.56 3.37 30.89
N ILE A 64 -30.19 4.43 30.18
CA ILE A 64 -30.07 5.78 30.76
C ILE A 64 -31.39 6.22 31.39
N ARG A 65 -32.52 6.07 30.69
CA ARG A 65 -33.85 6.41 31.22
C ARG A 65 -34.25 5.58 32.43
N GLU A 66 -33.94 4.28 32.43
CA GLU A 66 -34.20 3.39 33.58
C GLU A 66 -33.38 3.82 34.80
N THR A 67 -32.10 4.12 34.59
CA THR A 67 -31.21 4.65 35.61
C THR A 67 -31.70 5.99 36.14
N GLU A 68 -32.07 6.94 35.28
CA GLU A 68 -32.61 8.24 35.66
C GLU A 68 -33.89 8.10 36.52
N LYS A 69 -34.83 7.25 36.11
CA LYS A 69 -36.05 6.95 36.88
C LYS A 69 -35.73 6.40 38.27
N MET A 70 -34.77 5.48 38.35
CA MET A 70 -34.31 4.92 39.61
C MET A 70 -33.76 6.03 40.52
N TYR A 71 -32.88 6.90 40.02
CA TYR A 71 -32.34 8.04 40.77
C TYR A 71 -33.42 9.00 41.27
N LEU A 72 -34.34 9.42 40.40
CA LEU A 72 -35.45 10.31 40.76
C LEU A 72 -36.36 9.69 41.83
N SER A 73 -36.56 8.36 41.80
CA SER A 73 -37.34 7.67 42.82
C SER A 73 -36.66 7.70 44.19
N ILE A 74 -35.34 7.53 44.22
CA ILE A 74 -34.55 7.52 45.46
C ILE A 74 -34.47 8.93 46.05
N TYR A 75 -34.22 9.94 45.21
CA TYR A 75 -34.25 11.35 45.62
C TYR A 75 -35.61 11.74 46.24
N LYS A 76 -36.72 11.31 45.65
CA LYS A 76 -38.06 11.55 46.23
C LYS A 76 -38.25 10.86 47.59
N LEU A 77 -37.73 9.65 47.75
CA LEU A 77 -37.80 8.93 49.03
C LEU A 77 -36.97 9.62 50.12
N SER A 78 -35.78 10.17 49.77
CA SER A 78 -34.94 10.90 50.72
C SER A 78 -35.59 12.21 51.18
N GLU A 79 -36.17 12.99 50.27
CA GLU A 79 -36.89 14.24 50.61
C GLU A 79 -38.10 13.99 51.52
N GLN A 80 -38.74 12.82 51.40
CA GLN A 80 -39.88 12.42 52.24
C GLN A 80 -39.48 11.83 53.60
N GLY A 81 -38.18 11.76 53.93
CA GLY A 81 -37.68 11.17 55.18
C GLY A 81 -37.94 9.67 55.31
N LYS A 82 -38.19 8.97 54.20
CA LYS A 82 -38.48 7.53 54.20
C LYS A 82 -37.19 6.72 54.26
N LYS A 83 -37.26 5.51 54.85
CA LYS A 83 -36.12 4.59 54.92
C LYS A 83 -35.75 4.13 53.51
N ILE A 84 -34.46 4.18 53.19
CA ILE A 84 -33.87 3.70 51.92
C ILE A 84 -33.00 2.47 52.22
N ASP A 85 -32.99 1.53 51.28
CA ASP A 85 -32.17 0.32 51.36
C ASP A 85 -30.66 0.64 51.35
N ARG A 86 -29.89 -0.05 52.20
CA ARG A 86 -28.46 0.23 52.40
C ARG A 86 -27.59 -0.24 51.22
N GLU A 87 -27.93 -1.35 50.57
CA GLU A 87 -27.20 -1.80 49.38
C GLU A 87 -27.42 -0.83 48.21
N LEU A 88 -28.65 -0.34 48.07
CA LEU A 88 -28.99 0.65 47.06
C LEU A 88 -28.24 1.98 47.28
N LEU A 89 -28.10 2.42 48.52
CA LEU A 89 -27.32 3.62 48.88
C LEU A 89 -25.84 3.46 48.54
N GLU A 90 -25.25 2.30 48.85
CA GLU A 90 -23.84 2.02 48.53
C GLU A 90 -23.59 1.84 47.03
N TYR A 91 -24.57 1.30 46.29
CA TYR A 91 -24.52 1.23 44.83
C TYR A 91 -24.46 2.63 44.20
N ILE A 92 -25.31 3.55 44.64
CA ILE A 92 -25.34 4.94 44.16
C ILE A 92 -24.00 5.66 44.40
N LYS A 93 -23.42 5.52 45.61
CA LYS A 93 -22.16 6.19 45.96
C LYS A 93 -20.98 5.78 45.08
N LYS A 94 -21.04 4.59 44.47
CA LYS A 94 -19.98 4.04 43.62
C LYS A 94 -20.09 4.47 42.15
N ILE A 95 -21.21 5.06 41.75
CA ILE A 95 -21.41 5.48 40.36
C ILE A 95 -20.65 6.78 40.12
N GLN A 96 -19.68 6.73 39.21
CA GLN A 96 -18.99 7.91 38.70
C GLN A 96 -19.78 8.47 37.52
N ILE A 97 -20.06 9.78 37.57
CA ILE A 97 -20.64 10.50 36.43
C ILE A 97 -19.48 10.87 35.49
N PRO A 98 -19.42 10.31 34.28
CA PRO A 98 -18.39 10.67 33.31
C PRO A 98 -18.55 12.14 32.87
N GLU A 99 -17.43 12.81 32.58
CA GLU A 99 -17.50 14.17 32.00
C GLU A 99 -18.05 14.14 30.57
N GLU A 100 -18.72 15.21 30.15
CA GLU A 100 -19.37 15.29 28.83
C GLU A 100 -18.35 15.20 27.67
N SER A 101 -17.13 15.71 27.89
CA SER A 101 -15.99 15.61 26.98
C SER A 101 -15.60 14.16 26.69
N ASP A 102 -15.48 13.31 27.73
CA ASP A 102 -15.08 11.91 27.61
C ASP A 102 -16.05 11.09 26.74
N LEU A 103 -17.34 11.43 26.79
CA LEU A 103 -18.38 10.75 26.02
C LEU A 103 -18.33 11.13 24.53
N ARG A 104 -18.11 12.42 24.22
CA ARG A 104 -18.00 12.90 22.85
C ARG A 104 -16.74 12.37 22.18
N GLU A 105 -15.60 12.45 22.86
CA GLU A 105 -14.31 11.96 22.35
C GLU A 105 -14.36 10.46 22.01
N ARG A 106 -14.85 9.62 22.93
CA ARG A 106 -15.00 8.17 22.69
C ARG A 106 -16.00 7.83 21.56
N SER A 107 -17.01 8.69 21.36
CA SER A 107 -18.00 8.51 20.30
C SER A 107 -17.42 8.86 18.94
N ASP A 108 -16.67 9.97 18.86
CA ASP A 108 -15.99 10.41 17.66
C ASP A 108 -14.87 9.45 17.26
N GLU A 109 -14.09 8.91 18.21
CA GLU A 109 -13.08 7.88 17.94
C GLU A 109 -13.70 6.63 17.29
N LYS A 110 -14.82 6.13 17.82
CA LYS A 110 -15.53 4.96 17.26
C LYS A 110 -16.12 5.25 15.89
N LEU A 111 -16.72 6.43 15.71
CA LEU A 111 -17.25 6.86 14.42
C LEU A 111 -16.13 6.97 13.37
N ASN A 112 -15.01 7.59 13.73
CA ASN A 112 -13.85 7.72 12.86
C ASN A 112 -13.22 6.37 12.51
N ALA A 113 -13.14 5.43 13.45
CA ALA A 113 -12.70 4.06 13.17
C ALA A 113 -13.64 3.32 12.19
N MET A 114 -14.96 3.48 12.35
CA MET A 114 -15.94 2.93 11.41
C MET A 114 -15.84 3.57 10.01
N ILE A 115 -15.67 4.89 9.95
CA ILE A 115 -15.45 5.63 8.69
C ILE A 115 -14.16 5.18 8.01
N ALA A 116 -13.08 4.97 8.77
CA ALA A 116 -11.81 4.46 8.23
C ALA A 116 -11.97 3.07 7.60
N ILE A 117 -12.64 2.14 8.29
CA ILE A 117 -12.93 0.79 7.77
C ILE A 117 -13.81 0.86 6.50
N TYR A 118 -14.81 1.75 6.48
CA TYR A 118 -15.70 1.94 5.33
C TYR A 118 -14.95 2.52 4.12
N ASN A 119 -14.07 3.49 4.35
CA ASN A 119 -13.24 4.10 3.32
C ASN A 119 -12.17 3.15 2.76
N GLU A 120 -11.60 2.28 3.58
CA GLU A 120 -10.63 1.27 3.16
C GLU A 120 -11.27 0.11 2.37
N SER A 121 -12.51 -0.29 2.71
CA SER A 121 -13.13 -1.52 2.16
C SER A 121 -14.04 -1.32 0.94
N LEU A 122 -14.64 -0.14 0.75
CA LEU A 122 -15.68 0.05 -0.27
C LEU A 122 -15.23 0.79 -1.53
N PHE A 123 -14.04 1.41 -1.48
CA PHE A 123 -13.48 2.14 -2.61
C PHE A 123 -12.33 1.43 -3.32
N ASP A 124 -11.96 0.21 -2.92
CA ASP A 124 -11.12 -0.63 -3.79
C ASP A 124 -11.97 -1.28 -4.90
N MET A 125 -12.65 -0.43 -5.67
CA MET A 125 -13.10 -0.76 -7.01
C MET A 125 -11.87 -0.89 -7.91
N GLY A 126 -11.10 -1.95 -7.70
CA GLY A 126 -9.97 -2.36 -8.53
C GLY A 126 -8.93 -1.27 -8.79
N ARG A 127 -8.07 -0.98 -7.81
CA ARG A 127 -6.78 -0.28 -8.03
C ARG A 127 -6.88 1.00 -8.86
N THR A 128 -7.52 2.02 -8.31
CA THR A 128 -7.57 3.38 -8.89
C THR A 128 -6.35 4.23 -8.56
N TRP A 129 -5.32 3.68 -7.90
CA TRP A 129 -4.01 4.34 -7.69
C TRP A 129 -2.97 4.04 -8.79
N LYS A 130 -3.35 3.29 -9.84
CA LYS A 130 -2.46 2.79 -10.90
C LYS A 130 -1.63 3.84 -11.63
N ASP A 131 -2.00 5.11 -11.57
CA ASP A 131 -1.11 6.19 -12.01
C ASP A 131 -0.48 6.87 -10.80
N CYS A 132 0.69 6.34 -10.41
CA CYS A 132 1.53 6.96 -9.41
C CYS A 132 2.26 8.16 -10.05
N ASP A 133 1.97 9.37 -9.60
CA ASP A 133 2.60 10.58 -10.14
C ASP A 133 3.91 10.96 -9.46
N LYS A 134 4.31 10.25 -8.41
CA LYS A 134 5.48 10.62 -7.60
C LYS A 134 6.31 9.40 -7.30
N ILE A 135 7.61 9.50 -7.44
CA ILE A 135 8.53 8.44 -7.03
C ILE A 135 9.43 9.00 -5.94
N ILE A 136 9.54 8.28 -4.82
CA ILE A 136 10.49 8.62 -3.77
C ILE A 136 11.70 7.70 -3.83
N TYR A 137 12.86 8.23 -3.50
CA TYR A 137 14.09 7.45 -3.47
C TYR A 137 15.10 8.08 -2.51
N CYS A 138 16.00 7.27 -1.97
CA CYS A 138 17.07 7.78 -1.14
C CYS A 138 18.26 8.20 -2.00
N GLU A 139 18.85 9.35 -1.68
CA GLU A 139 20.10 9.85 -2.26
C GLU A 139 21.09 10.13 -1.14
N GLY A 140 22.30 9.58 -1.27
CA GLY A 140 23.23 9.51 -0.14
C GLY A 140 22.68 8.64 1.01
N TYR A 141 23.31 8.72 2.19
CA TYR A 141 23.00 7.84 3.32
C TYR A 141 21.78 8.24 4.15
N THR A 142 21.17 9.41 3.89
CA THR A 142 20.14 9.96 4.79
C THR A 142 19.02 10.76 4.13
N LYS A 143 19.13 11.18 2.86
CA LYS A 143 18.15 12.09 2.25
C LYS A 143 17.10 11.32 1.48
N LEU A 144 15.83 11.69 1.68
CA LEU A 144 14.72 11.23 0.86
C LEU A 144 14.33 12.32 -0.15
N LEU A 145 14.26 11.94 -1.41
CA LEU A 145 13.86 12.82 -2.50
C LEU A 145 12.58 12.31 -3.13
N CYS A 146 11.86 13.22 -3.78
CA CYS A 146 10.69 12.93 -4.58
C CYS A 146 10.89 13.49 -5.99
N ILE A 147 10.48 12.74 -7.00
CA ILE A 147 10.32 13.23 -8.36
C ILE A 147 8.84 13.23 -8.70
N ASP A 148 8.32 14.37 -9.10
CA ASP A 148 6.96 14.50 -9.62
C ASP A 148 6.97 14.20 -11.14
N LEU A 149 6.31 13.12 -11.56
CA LEU A 149 6.29 12.64 -12.94
C LEU A 149 5.38 13.45 -13.87
N ARG A 150 4.65 14.45 -13.36
CA ARG A 150 3.88 15.40 -14.19
C ARG A 150 4.74 16.59 -14.57
N THR A 151 5.55 17.06 -13.63
CA THR A 151 6.41 18.24 -13.81
C THR A 151 7.86 17.89 -14.12
N LEU A 152 8.26 16.63 -13.93
CA LEU A 152 9.64 16.12 -13.99
C LEU A 152 10.60 16.88 -13.05
N ARG A 153 10.06 17.46 -11.97
CA ARG A 153 10.83 18.20 -10.98
C ARG A 153 11.21 17.31 -9.82
N ARG A 154 12.46 17.47 -9.36
CA ARG A 154 12.97 16.84 -8.14
C ARG A 154 12.84 17.78 -6.95
N SER A 155 12.46 17.25 -5.80
CA SER A 155 12.41 17.99 -4.53
C SER A 155 12.92 17.13 -3.38
N VAL A 156 13.62 17.75 -2.42
CA VAL A 156 13.99 17.10 -1.16
C VAL A 156 12.77 17.08 -0.24
N LEU A 157 12.51 15.93 0.38
CA LEU A 157 11.46 15.81 1.40
C LEU A 157 12.05 16.17 2.77
N SER A 158 12.19 17.47 3.07
CA SER A 158 12.86 17.95 4.29
C SER A 158 12.21 17.51 5.59
N PHE A 159 10.94 17.11 5.57
CA PHE A 159 10.24 16.57 6.73
C PHE A 159 10.61 15.12 7.04
N SER A 160 11.24 14.39 6.10
CA SER A 160 11.45 12.94 6.24
C SER A 160 12.49 12.62 7.32
N PRO A 161 12.40 11.45 7.98
CA PRO A 161 13.45 11.00 8.88
C PRO A 161 14.71 10.62 8.07
N ASN A 162 15.82 10.43 8.77
CA ASN A 162 17.01 9.85 8.16
C ASN A 162 16.71 8.41 7.76
N ILE A 163 16.71 8.12 6.46
CA ILE A 163 16.50 6.78 5.92
C ILE A 163 17.77 6.35 5.21
N GLY A 164 18.27 5.16 5.55
CA GLY A 164 19.46 4.59 4.93
C GLY A 164 19.28 4.39 3.42
N THR A 165 20.37 4.50 2.66
CA THR A 165 20.32 4.13 1.24
C THR A 165 20.04 2.63 1.10
N TYR A 166 19.49 2.20 -0.03
CA TYR A 166 19.11 0.81 -0.29
C TYR A 166 17.97 0.29 0.61
N ALA A 167 17.21 1.21 1.22
CA ALA A 167 16.01 0.89 1.97
C ALA A 167 14.98 0.18 1.08
N GLN A 168 14.30 -0.79 1.68
CA GLN A 168 13.14 -1.44 1.08
C GLN A 168 11.96 -0.46 1.08
N ALA A 169 11.35 -0.29 -0.09
CA ALA A 169 10.30 0.71 -0.27
C ALA A 169 9.14 0.14 -1.08
N CYS A 170 7.91 0.42 -0.66
CA CYS A 170 6.72 0.20 -1.48
C CYS A 170 5.70 1.31 -1.24
N LYS A 171 4.81 1.50 -2.20
CA LYS A 171 3.68 2.42 -2.07
C LYS A 171 2.53 1.71 -1.37
N ILE A 172 1.94 2.33 -0.35
CA ILE A 172 0.80 1.75 0.38
C ILE A 172 -0.53 2.37 -0.06
N ASN A 173 -0.52 3.64 -0.47
CA ASN A 173 -1.65 4.31 -1.11
C ASN A 173 -1.15 5.49 -1.97
N LYS A 174 -2.05 6.28 -2.56
CA LYS A 174 -1.70 7.40 -3.45
C LYS A 174 -0.61 8.34 -2.91
N ASP A 175 -0.65 8.66 -1.62
CA ASP A 175 0.17 9.68 -0.98
C ASP A 175 1.13 9.13 0.08
N CYS A 176 1.08 7.82 0.37
CA CYS A 176 1.88 7.20 1.41
C CYS A 176 2.81 6.09 0.88
N TYR A 177 4.03 6.08 1.42
CA TYR A 177 5.04 5.07 1.13
C TYR A 177 5.53 4.43 2.43
N PHE A 178 5.72 3.12 2.40
CA PHE A 178 6.41 2.40 3.45
C PHE A 178 7.90 2.33 3.11
N MET A 179 8.73 2.66 4.08
CA MET A 179 10.19 2.62 4.00
C MET A 179 10.71 1.78 5.17
N ASN A 180 11.64 0.88 4.92
CA ASN A 180 12.25 0.09 5.97
C ASN A 180 13.73 -0.19 5.69
N GLY A 181 14.53 -0.15 6.77
CA GLY A 181 15.93 -0.50 6.78
C GLY A 181 16.78 0.37 5.85
N GLY A 182 17.75 -0.26 5.19
CA GLY A 182 18.75 0.41 4.37
C GLY A 182 20.15 0.37 4.99
N TYR A 183 21.01 1.28 4.57
CA TYR A 183 22.41 1.39 4.96
C TYR A 183 22.75 2.85 5.27
N ASN A 184 23.27 3.09 6.47
CA ASN A 184 23.61 4.43 6.96
C ASN A 184 25.09 4.82 6.71
N GLY A 185 25.83 4.02 5.95
CA GLY A 185 27.27 4.21 5.74
C GLY A 185 28.17 3.36 6.65
N SER A 186 27.60 2.70 7.67
CA SER A 186 28.33 1.77 8.53
C SER A 186 27.68 0.39 8.61
N ALA A 187 26.36 0.32 8.83
CA ALA A 187 25.64 -0.94 9.02
C ALA A 187 24.27 -0.95 8.31
N SER A 188 23.73 -2.15 8.09
CA SER A 188 22.31 -2.30 7.76
C SER A 188 21.46 -1.77 8.91
N THR A 189 20.38 -1.07 8.60
CA THR A 189 19.48 -0.47 9.60
C THR A 189 18.13 -1.17 9.61
N SER A 190 17.31 -0.90 10.63
CA SER A 190 16.05 -1.63 10.90
C SER A 190 14.82 -0.75 11.03
N GLU A 191 15.00 0.56 11.02
CA GLU A 191 13.94 1.54 11.24
C GLU A 191 12.86 1.43 10.16
N THR A 192 11.62 1.67 10.56
CA THR A 192 10.45 1.53 9.71
C THR A 192 9.65 2.83 9.76
N PHE A 193 9.25 3.32 8.58
CA PHE A 193 8.50 4.56 8.48
C PHE A 193 7.37 4.45 7.46
N ILE A 194 6.26 5.13 7.76
CA ILE A 194 5.30 5.54 6.72
C ILE A 194 5.55 7.01 6.41
N ILE A 195 5.83 7.31 5.15
CA ILE A 195 6.06 8.66 4.64
C ILE A 195 4.80 9.14 3.93
N ASN A 196 4.14 10.19 4.44
CA ASN A 196 3.02 10.84 3.80
C ASN A 196 3.50 12.12 3.08
N ILE A 197 3.59 12.04 1.76
CA ILE A 197 4.10 13.13 0.92
C ILE A 197 3.11 14.26 0.71
N LYS A 198 1.81 14.06 0.97
CA LYS A 198 0.78 15.09 0.86
C LYS A 198 0.66 15.89 2.16
N ALA A 199 0.71 15.21 3.29
CA ALA A 199 0.69 15.83 4.61
C ALA A 199 2.07 16.37 5.04
N CYS A 200 3.13 16.09 4.28
CA CYS A 200 4.51 16.43 4.64
C CYS A 200 4.87 15.93 6.05
N SER A 201 4.51 14.69 6.35
CA SER A 201 4.73 14.07 7.65
C SER A 201 5.16 12.62 7.52
N TYR A 202 5.70 12.05 8.60
CA TYR A 202 6.00 10.64 8.69
C TYR A 202 5.56 10.05 10.03
N GLU A 203 5.31 8.75 10.04
CA GLU A 203 5.04 7.94 11.23
C GLU A 203 6.21 6.95 11.42
N SER A 204 6.77 6.91 12.63
CA SER A 204 7.72 5.85 13.03
C SER A 204 6.97 4.61 13.44
N LEU A 205 7.40 3.46 12.93
CA LEU A 205 6.81 2.15 13.21
C LEU A 205 7.82 1.24 13.91
N PRO A 206 7.37 0.12 14.51
CA PRO A 206 8.28 -0.86 15.10
C PRO A 206 9.37 -1.30 14.11
N SER A 207 10.60 -1.33 14.61
CA SER A 207 11.77 -1.76 13.84
C SER A 207 11.71 -3.24 13.49
N SER A 208 12.36 -3.59 12.39
CA SER A 208 12.47 -4.97 11.90
C SER A 208 13.83 -5.60 12.22
N THR A 209 14.14 -6.77 11.68
CA THR A 209 15.53 -7.23 11.56
C THR A 209 16.31 -6.32 10.60
N PRO A 210 17.49 -5.78 10.97
CA PRO A 210 18.22 -4.82 10.13
C PRO A 210 18.65 -5.41 8.79
N ARG A 211 18.21 -4.82 7.66
CA ARG A 211 18.54 -5.31 6.30
C ARG A 211 18.46 -4.18 5.25
N ARG A 212 19.08 -4.42 4.10
CA ARG A 212 19.00 -3.55 2.90
C ARG A 212 18.77 -4.37 1.63
N LEU A 213 18.51 -3.73 0.49
CA LEU A 213 18.48 -4.39 -0.84
C LEU A 213 17.46 -5.54 -0.99
N GLY A 214 16.38 -5.52 -0.21
CA GLY A 214 15.32 -6.53 -0.23
C GLY A 214 14.08 -6.09 -1.02
N GLY A 215 13.30 -7.04 -1.52
CA GLY A 215 12.06 -6.75 -2.26
C GLY A 215 10.99 -6.28 -1.29
N CYS A 216 10.12 -5.38 -1.73
CA CYS A 216 9.06 -4.82 -0.89
C CYS A 216 7.77 -4.67 -1.68
N ALA A 217 6.65 -5.18 -1.17
CA ALA A 217 5.35 -5.04 -1.81
C ALA A 217 4.24 -4.87 -0.78
N PHE A 218 3.26 -4.03 -1.08
CA PHE A 218 2.07 -3.84 -0.27
C PHE A 218 0.90 -4.63 -0.86
N ASN A 219 0.25 -5.46 -0.05
CA ASN A 219 -0.94 -6.21 -0.43
C ASN A 219 -1.82 -6.47 0.80
N ASP A 220 -3.15 -6.33 0.69
CA ASP A 220 -4.13 -6.64 1.74
C ASP A 220 -3.77 -6.10 3.13
N ASN A 221 -3.48 -4.79 3.20
CA ASN A 221 -3.06 -4.07 4.41
C ASN A 221 -1.80 -4.60 5.11
N LYS A 222 -0.96 -5.32 4.37
CA LYS A 222 0.33 -5.85 4.83
C LYS A 222 1.44 -5.42 3.88
N VAL A 223 2.60 -5.13 4.44
CA VAL A 223 3.82 -4.90 3.67
C VAL A 223 4.71 -6.11 3.79
N TYR A 224 5.06 -6.72 2.66
CA TYR A 224 5.88 -7.92 2.59
C TYR A 224 7.30 -7.56 2.18
N ARG A 225 8.28 -8.15 2.86
CA ARG A 225 9.70 -8.03 2.53
C ARG A 225 10.29 -9.38 2.19
N PHE A 226 11.14 -9.38 1.17
CA PHE A 226 11.73 -10.60 0.62
C PHE A 226 13.24 -10.49 0.52
N GLY A 227 13.94 -11.33 1.28
CA GLY A 227 15.41 -11.40 1.31
C GLY A 227 16.07 -10.07 1.66
N GLY A 228 17.18 -9.78 0.98
CA GLY A 228 17.99 -8.60 1.19
C GLY A 228 19.41 -8.95 1.63
N HIS A 229 20.09 -8.00 2.26
CA HIS A 229 21.49 -8.11 2.61
C HIS A 229 21.77 -7.56 4.02
N THR A 230 22.60 -8.28 4.77
CA THR A 230 23.19 -7.86 6.05
C THR A 230 24.71 -7.73 5.90
N SER A 231 25.47 -8.71 6.38
CA SER A 231 26.84 -9.04 5.96
C SER A 231 26.86 -10.00 4.77
N LYS A 232 25.76 -10.72 4.54
CA LYS A 232 25.56 -11.64 3.41
C LYS A 232 24.14 -11.51 2.84
N ALA A 233 23.87 -12.22 1.75
CA ALA A 233 22.52 -12.34 1.21
C ALA A 233 21.61 -13.09 2.20
N GLU A 234 20.33 -12.73 2.23
CA GLU A 234 19.34 -13.28 3.16
C GLU A 234 18.21 -13.98 2.39
N SER A 235 17.71 -15.09 2.94
CA SER A 235 16.47 -15.74 2.47
C SER A 235 15.25 -15.33 3.30
N LEU A 236 15.45 -14.75 4.49
CA LEU A 236 14.38 -14.37 5.39
C LEU A 236 13.33 -13.51 4.66
N SER A 237 12.07 -13.85 4.88
CA SER A 237 10.94 -13.03 4.45
C SER A 237 10.05 -12.77 5.66
N ASP A 238 9.55 -11.55 5.75
CA ASP A 238 8.67 -11.11 6.83
C ASP A 238 7.59 -10.19 6.25
N CYS A 239 6.49 -10.01 6.99
CA CYS A 239 5.50 -9.01 6.68
C CYS A 239 5.20 -8.14 7.89
N PHE A 240 4.93 -6.87 7.62
CA PHE A 240 4.43 -5.93 8.59
C PHE A 240 2.92 -5.79 8.40
N ASP A 241 2.16 -6.13 9.43
CA ASP A 241 0.72 -5.97 9.45
C ASP A 241 0.37 -4.56 9.95
N LEU A 242 -0.26 -3.74 9.09
CA LEU A 242 -0.56 -2.35 9.39
C LEU A 242 -1.67 -2.18 10.44
N ASN A 243 -2.54 -3.19 10.63
CA ASN A 243 -3.59 -3.16 11.65
C ASN A 243 -3.00 -3.38 13.04
N THR A 244 -2.19 -4.43 13.17
CA THR A 244 -1.62 -4.85 14.47
C THR A 244 -0.30 -4.16 14.78
N LYS A 245 0.30 -3.48 13.79
CA LYS A 245 1.61 -2.83 13.85
C LYS A 245 2.73 -3.81 14.26
N LYS A 246 2.68 -5.05 13.75
CA LYS A 246 3.62 -6.11 14.11
C LYS A 246 4.30 -6.70 12.87
N TRP A 247 5.59 -7.00 13.04
CA TRP A 247 6.34 -7.85 12.14
C TRP A 247 6.01 -9.32 12.43
N ASN A 248 5.74 -10.06 11.37
CA ASN A 248 5.53 -11.51 11.42
C ASN A 248 6.45 -12.15 10.39
N GLN A 249 7.18 -13.18 10.80
CA GLN A 249 7.93 -13.99 9.85
C GLN A 249 6.96 -14.77 8.98
N ILE A 250 7.27 -14.87 7.69
CA ILE A 250 6.53 -15.68 6.71
C ILE A 250 7.50 -16.71 6.11
N THR A 251 7.01 -17.54 5.19
CA THR A 251 7.85 -18.47 4.44
C THR A 251 9.02 -17.73 3.80
N SER A 252 10.24 -18.17 4.11
CA SER A 252 11.49 -17.63 3.54
C SER A 252 11.60 -17.92 2.05
N LEU A 253 12.36 -17.09 1.32
CA LEU A 253 12.71 -17.35 -0.07
C LEU A 253 13.41 -18.73 -0.20
N PRO A 254 13.22 -19.46 -1.31
CA PRO A 254 13.88 -20.75 -1.55
C PRO A 254 15.42 -20.68 -1.55
N SER A 255 16.00 -19.50 -1.80
CA SER A 255 17.43 -19.26 -1.73
C SER A 255 17.73 -17.83 -1.24
N GLU A 256 18.92 -17.63 -0.67
CA GLU A 256 19.39 -16.31 -0.23
C GLU A 256 19.58 -15.37 -1.44
N SER A 257 18.97 -14.19 -1.40
CA SER A 257 19.04 -13.23 -2.50
C SER A 257 18.93 -11.78 -2.03
N TYR A 258 19.58 -10.88 -2.77
CA TYR A 258 19.58 -9.44 -2.57
C TYR A 258 19.43 -8.73 -3.92
N HIS A 259 19.34 -7.39 -3.90
CA HIS A 259 18.80 -6.58 -5.02
C HIS A 259 17.44 -7.10 -5.49
N ASN A 260 16.62 -7.55 -4.54
CA ASN A 260 15.32 -8.09 -4.85
C ASN A 260 14.36 -6.93 -5.15
N THR A 261 13.52 -7.10 -6.17
CA THR A 261 12.38 -6.24 -6.45
C THR A 261 11.12 -7.08 -6.34
N ALA A 262 10.03 -6.45 -5.91
CA ALA A 262 8.74 -7.13 -5.77
C ALA A 262 7.61 -6.20 -6.19
N ALA A 263 6.58 -6.77 -6.81
CA ALA A 263 5.37 -6.04 -7.18
C ALA A 263 4.15 -6.95 -7.16
N VAL A 264 2.99 -6.38 -6.88
CA VAL A 264 1.72 -7.10 -6.92
C VAL A 264 1.24 -7.22 -8.38
N THR A 265 1.00 -8.44 -8.84
CA THR A 265 0.41 -8.74 -10.16
C THR A 265 -0.82 -9.60 -9.95
N GLY A 266 -2.02 -9.09 -10.30
CA GLY A 266 -3.26 -9.74 -9.84
C GLY A 266 -3.27 -9.85 -8.31
N ASN A 267 -3.78 -10.92 -7.73
CA ASN A 267 -3.82 -11.11 -6.27
C ASN A 267 -2.52 -11.70 -5.66
N LYS A 268 -1.41 -11.73 -6.40
CA LYS A 268 -0.16 -12.34 -5.95
C LYS A 268 0.99 -11.34 -5.97
N ILE A 269 1.97 -11.57 -5.10
CA ILE A 269 3.21 -10.80 -5.10
C ILE A 269 4.22 -11.56 -5.95
N ILE A 270 4.76 -10.89 -6.96
CA ILE A 270 5.88 -11.41 -7.75
C ILE A 270 7.16 -10.86 -7.16
N VAL A 271 8.16 -11.72 -6.97
CA VAL A 271 9.48 -11.35 -6.46
C VAL A 271 10.57 -12.02 -7.28
N SER A 272 11.64 -11.27 -7.55
CA SER A 272 12.89 -11.80 -8.09
C SER A 272 14.05 -10.88 -7.71
N GLY A 273 15.28 -11.30 -7.97
CA GLY A 273 16.47 -10.53 -7.61
C GLY A 273 17.76 -11.17 -8.11
N TYR A 274 18.90 -10.71 -7.59
CA TYR A 274 20.21 -10.98 -8.17
C TYR A 274 20.51 -12.48 -8.23
N HIS A 275 20.45 -13.20 -7.11
CA HIS A 275 20.76 -14.63 -7.06
C HIS A 275 19.63 -15.55 -7.54
N LEU A 276 18.39 -15.06 -7.59
CA LEU A 276 17.24 -15.87 -8.00
C LEU A 276 17.32 -16.20 -9.50
N ASN A 277 17.18 -17.49 -9.83
CA ASN A 277 17.15 -18.04 -11.19
C ASN A 277 15.71 -18.10 -11.77
N CYS A 278 14.77 -17.43 -11.13
CA CYS A 278 13.38 -17.39 -11.56
C CYS A 278 12.65 -16.18 -10.97
N ALA A 279 11.49 -15.87 -11.53
CA ALA A 279 10.47 -15.09 -10.85
C ALA A 279 9.62 -16.03 -10.00
N LEU A 280 9.40 -15.65 -8.75
CA LEU A 280 8.58 -16.39 -7.81
C LEU A 280 7.26 -15.63 -7.60
N SER A 281 6.15 -16.34 -7.69
CA SER A 281 4.86 -15.87 -7.22
C SER A 281 4.65 -16.31 -5.78
N PHE A 282 4.32 -15.36 -4.90
CA PHE A 282 3.96 -15.59 -3.51
C PHE A 282 2.46 -15.33 -3.31
N ASP A 283 1.77 -16.29 -2.69
CA ASP A 283 0.32 -16.26 -2.46
C ASP A 283 -0.09 -15.93 -1.01
N GLY A 284 0.89 -15.60 -0.16
CA GLY A 284 0.69 -15.40 1.28
C GLY A 284 1.25 -16.55 2.13
N ASN A 285 1.41 -17.74 1.54
CA ASN A 285 1.86 -18.95 2.24
C ASN A 285 3.07 -19.59 1.58
N ALA A 286 3.13 -19.67 0.25
CA ALA A 286 4.16 -20.39 -0.48
C ALA A 286 4.64 -19.64 -1.73
N TYR A 287 5.83 -20.02 -2.19
CA TYR A 287 6.39 -19.54 -3.46
C TYR A 287 6.19 -20.59 -4.55
N THR A 288 5.77 -20.13 -5.72
CA THR A 288 5.72 -20.92 -6.95
C THR A 288 6.61 -20.26 -8.01
N PRO A 289 7.58 -20.96 -8.61
CA PRO A 289 8.29 -20.44 -9.77
C PRO A 289 7.31 -20.25 -10.94
N ILE A 290 7.28 -19.06 -11.53
CA ILE A 290 6.37 -18.73 -12.63
C ILE A 290 7.08 -18.41 -13.94
N LEU A 291 8.39 -18.15 -13.89
CA LEU A 291 9.21 -17.83 -15.05
C LEU A 291 10.68 -18.12 -14.74
N ASN A 292 11.33 -18.94 -15.55
CA ASN A 292 12.77 -19.18 -15.45
C ASN A 292 13.53 -17.95 -15.97
N LEU A 293 14.53 -17.50 -15.22
CA LEU A 293 15.32 -16.31 -15.52
C LEU A 293 16.81 -16.60 -15.29
N ALA A 294 17.71 -15.81 -15.87
CA ALA A 294 19.12 -15.92 -15.56
C ALA A 294 19.38 -15.62 -14.06
N ALA A 295 20.23 -16.41 -13.41
CA ALA A 295 20.73 -16.11 -12.07
C ALA A 295 21.88 -15.10 -12.13
N ASN A 296 22.27 -14.55 -10.97
CA ASN A 296 23.38 -13.59 -10.80
C ASN A 296 23.28 -12.38 -11.73
N CYS A 297 22.07 -11.84 -11.88
CA CYS A 297 21.82 -10.64 -12.68
C CYS A 297 20.67 -9.83 -12.11
N TYR A 298 20.73 -8.52 -12.31
CA TYR A 298 19.73 -7.59 -11.82
C TYR A 298 18.38 -7.77 -12.50
N LYS A 299 17.31 -7.60 -11.73
CA LYS A 299 15.94 -7.79 -12.19
C LYS A 299 15.05 -6.67 -11.65
N ILE A 300 14.15 -6.17 -12.49
CA ILE A 300 13.11 -5.23 -12.10
C ILE A 300 11.77 -5.91 -12.23
N VAL A 301 11.10 -6.14 -11.11
CA VAL A 301 9.72 -6.62 -11.06
C VAL A 301 8.79 -5.41 -10.89
N ALA A 302 7.83 -5.27 -11.79
CA ALA A 302 6.74 -4.30 -11.74
C ALA A 302 5.39 -5.02 -11.97
N GLU A 303 4.26 -4.34 -11.77
CA GLU A 303 2.93 -4.92 -11.98
C GLU A 303 2.77 -5.49 -13.40
N GLY A 304 2.82 -6.83 -13.54
CA GLY A 304 2.72 -7.54 -14.80
C GLY A 304 3.96 -7.51 -15.69
N TYR A 305 5.10 -7.03 -15.21
CA TYR A 305 6.33 -6.96 -16.01
C TYR A 305 7.59 -7.34 -15.22
N ILE A 306 8.54 -7.97 -15.90
CA ILE A 306 9.85 -8.31 -15.35
C ILE A 306 10.93 -7.94 -16.37
N LEU A 307 11.80 -7.00 -16.04
CA LEU A 307 12.99 -6.71 -16.84
C LEU A 307 14.16 -7.55 -16.34
N VAL A 308 14.85 -8.22 -17.25
CA VAL A 308 16.16 -8.84 -17.02
C VAL A 308 17.02 -8.65 -18.27
N GLN A 309 18.26 -8.16 -18.09
CA GLN A 309 19.18 -7.90 -19.21
C GLN A 309 18.52 -7.06 -20.32
N ASN A 310 18.35 -7.62 -21.52
CA ASN A 310 17.70 -6.96 -22.66
C ASN A 310 16.26 -7.43 -22.90
N THR A 311 15.65 -8.16 -21.98
CA THR A 311 14.31 -8.74 -22.16
C THR A 311 13.35 -8.22 -21.11
N LEU A 312 12.27 -7.58 -21.57
CA LEU A 312 11.10 -7.27 -20.76
C LEU A 312 10.07 -8.37 -20.95
N TYR A 313 9.86 -9.19 -19.93
CA TYR A 313 8.75 -10.12 -19.88
C TYR A 313 7.48 -9.36 -19.47
N ALA A 314 6.41 -9.53 -20.25
CA ALA A 314 5.09 -8.98 -19.97
C ALA A 314 4.10 -10.13 -19.74
N TYR A 315 3.29 -10.03 -18.69
CA TYR A 315 2.22 -10.99 -18.43
C TYR A 315 1.00 -10.64 -19.28
N MET A 316 0.74 -11.43 -20.33
CA MET A 316 -0.30 -11.20 -21.32
C MET A 316 -1.00 -12.53 -21.64
N ASP A 317 -2.33 -12.50 -21.69
CA ASP A 317 -3.17 -13.66 -22.02
C ASP A 317 -2.90 -14.92 -21.17
N GLY A 318 -2.52 -14.72 -19.91
CA GLY A 318 -2.25 -15.81 -18.96
C GLY A 318 -0.80 -16.30 -18.92
N GLU A 319 0.07 -15.80 -19.81
CA GLU A 319 1.45 -16.25 -19.96
C GLU A 319 2.46 -15.10 -19.92
N TRP A 320 3.73 -15.43 -19.63
CA TRP A 320 4.84 -14.48 -19.67
C TRP A 320 5.49 -14.49 -21.06
N GLN A 321 5.42 -13.36 -21.75
CA GLN A 321 5.97 -13.18 -23.09
C GLN A 321 7.18 -12.25 -23.04
N GLY A 322 8.32 -12.69 -23.58
CA GLY A 322 9.57 -11.93 -23.58
C GLY A 322 9.68 -11.00 -24.77
N HIS A 323 10.00 -9.73 -24.52
CA HIS A 323 10.20 -8.71 -25.56
C HIS A 323 11.59 -8.09 -25.44
N ASN A 324 12.35 -8.09 -26.52
CA ASN A 324 13.67 -7.47 -26.54
C ASN A 324 13.54 -5.95 -26.48
N ILE A 325 14.22 -5.32 -25.51
CA ILE A 325 14.16 -3.87 -25.33
C ILE A 325 15.23 -3.07 -26.12
N GLY A 326 16.00 -3.77 -26.95
CA GLY A 326 17.03 -3.19 -27.83
C GLY A 326 18.31 -2.75 -27.12
N THR A 327 18.39 -2.86 -25.79
CA THR A 327 19.58 -2.52 -25.00
C THR A 327 19.76 -3.51 -23.86
N VAL A 328 21.00 -3.85 -23.53
CA VAL A 328 21.30 -4.68 -22.36
C VAL A 328 21.32 -3.80 -21.12
N TRP A 329 20.43 -4.09 -20.18
CA TRP A 329 20.45 -3.49 -18.85
C TRP A 329 21.14 -4.46 -17.87
N ASP A 330 22.41 -4.19 -17.56
CA ASP A 330 23.18 -4.94 -16.58
C ASP A 330 24.03 -3.97 -15.75
N LYS A 331 23.46 -3.46 -14.65
CA LYS A 331 24.08 -2.44 -13.82
C LYS A 331 24.06 -2.83 -12.37
N TYR A 332 25.23 -2.74 -11.71
CA TYR A 332 25.36 -2.81 -10.26
C TYR A 332 24.67 -1.62 -9.60
N CYS A 333 23.36 -1.73 -9.39
CA CYS A 333 22.56 -0.62 -8.88
C CYS A 333 21.36 -1.10 -8.07
N TRP A 334 20.81 -0.19 -7.28
CA TRP A 334 19.56 -0.41 -6.57
C TRP A 334 18.42 0.29 -7.32
N ILE A 335 17.23 -0.32 -7.21
CA ILE A 335 16.03 0.10 -7.92
C ILE A 335 14.99 0.49 -6.89
N TYR A 336 14.59 1.76 -6.93
CA TYR A 336 13.50 2.24 -6.10
C TYR A 336 12.19 2.22 -6.88
N LEU A 337 11.16 1.69 -6.21
CA LEU A 337 9.75 1.82 -6.56
C LEU A 337 9.45 1.66 -8.06
N PRO A 338 9.74 0.49 -8.66
CA PRO A 338 9.26 0.19 -10.00
C PRO A 338 7.73 0.13 -10.00
N PHE A 339 7.08 0.98 -10.80
CA PHE A 339 5.63 0.97 -10.96
C PHE A 339 5.20 1.32 -12.37
N LYS A 340 4.02 0.84 -12.77
CA LYS A 340 3.40 1.20 -14.04
C LYS A 340 2.61 2.51 -13.88
N ARG A 341 2.67 3.37 -14.90
CA ARG A 341 1.81 4.56 -15.08
C ARG A 341 1.50 4.69 -16.57
N GLY A 342 0.22 4.57 -16.92
CA GLY A 342 -0.21 4.45 -18.31
C GLY A 342 0.58 3.38 -19.08
N ARG A 343 1.21 3.79 -20.18
CA ARG A 343 2.03 2.90 -21.04
C ARG A 343 3.46 2.70 -20.56
N PHE A 344 3.87 3.29 -19.44
CA PHE A 344 5.27 3.28 -19.01
C PHE A 344 5.44 2.60 -17.65
N ILE A 345 6.56 1.91 -17.47
CA ILE A 345 7.05 1.50 -16.16
C ILE A 345 8.12 2.50 -15.76
N TYR A 346 7.96 3.17 -14.63
CA TYR A 346 8.94 4.12 -14.07
C TYR A 346 9.67 3.49 -12.90
N PHE A 347 10.94 3.84 -12.74
CA PHE A 347 11.76 3.47 -11.59
C PHE A 347 12.92 4.46 -11.45
N VAL A 348 13.46 4.59 -10.23
CA VAL A 348 14.75 5.27 -10.05
C VAL A 348 15.84 4.22 -9.96
N GLU A 349 16.81 4.35 -10.85
CA GLU A 349 18.06 3.60 -10.84
C GLU A 349 19.13 4.47 -10.19
N THR A 350 19.78 4.00 -9.12
CA THR A 350 20.70 4.83 -8.32
C THR A 350 21.85 5.48 -9.11
N THR A 351 22.25 4.91 -10.26
CA THR A 351 23.33 5.49 -11.09
C THR A 351 22.82 6.39 -12.21
N SER A 352 21.64 6.10 -12.76
CA SER A 352 21.14 6.78 -13.96
C SER A 352 20.07 7.83 -13.67
N GLY A 353 19.46 7.80 -12.49
CA GLY A 353 18.34 8.64 -12.12
C GLY A 353 17.00 8.02 -12.54
N LEU A 354 16.05 8.86 -12.94
CA LEU A 354 14.73 8.41 -13.38
C LEU A 354 14.80 7.72 -14.73
N MET A 355 14.33 6.48 -14.77
CA MET A 355 14.24 5.65 -15.96
C MET A 355 12.78 5.32 -16.25
N ARG A 356 12.47 5.03 -17.51
CA ARG A 356 11.18 4.45 -17.90
C ARG A 356 11.30 3.39 -18.98
N ILE A 357 10.37 2.44 -18.99
CA ILE A 357 10.23 1.46 -20.07
C ILE A 357 8.85 1.65 -20.72
N ASN A 358 8.81 1.84 -22.04
CA ASN A 358 7.56 1.84 -22.78
C ASN A 358 7.06 0.40 -22.96
N THR A 359 5.88 0.09 -22.42
CA THR A 359 5.26 -1.25 -22.44
C THR A 359 4.62 -1.63 -23.77
N VAL A 360 4.55 -0.68 -24.72
CA VAL A 360 4.05 -0.92 -26.09
C VAL A 360 5.20 -1.05 -27.07
N SER A 361 6.16 -0.12 -27.02
CA SER A 361 7.31 -0.14 -27.93
C SER A 361 8.51 -0.93 -27.40
N PHE A 362 8.44 -1.42 -26.17
CA PHE A 362 9.52 -2.13 -25.47
C PHE A 362 10.84 -1.37 -25.53
N LYS A 363 10.84 -0.10 -25.11
CA LYS A 363 12.07 0.72 -25.11
C LYS A 363 12.38 1.24 -23.72
N LEU A 364 13.62 1.05 -23.27
CA LEU A 364 14.15 1.64 -22.04
C LEU A 364 14.73 3.02 -22.35
N GLU A 365 14.32 4.02 -21.58
CA GLU A 365 14.70 5.42 -21.77
C GLU A 365 15.07 6.07 -20.44
N LYS A 366 16.10 6.92 -20.45
CA LYS A 366 16.37 7.83 -19.34
C LYS A 366 15.43 9.03 -19.47
N VAL A 367 14.82 9.44 -18.36
CA VAL A 367 13.94 10.61 -18.31
C VAL A 367 14.73 11.80 -17.77
N PRO A 368 14.92 12.87 -18.56
CA PRO A 368 15.51 14.11 -18.05
C PRO A 368 14.60 14.70 -16.97
N ILE A 369 15.20 15.07 -15.84
CA ILE A 369 14.53 15.75 -14.73
C ILE A 369 15.22 17.08 -14.47
N SER A 370 14.43 18.08 -14.07
CA SER A 370 14.90 19.43 -13.73
C SER A 370 15.08 19.61 -12.22
#